data_AF-A0A916QME8-F1
#
_entry.id   AF-A0A916QME8-F1
#
_cell.length_a   1.000
_cell.length_b   1.000
_cell.length_c   1.000
_cell.angle_alpha   90.00
_cell.angle_beta   90.00
_cell.angle_gamma   90.00
#
_symmetry.space_group_name_H-M   'P 1'
#
loop_
_entity.id
_entity.type
_entity.pdbx_description
1 polymer ?
#
loop_
_entity_poly.entity_id
_entity_poly.type
_entity_poly.pdbx_seq_one_letter_code
_entity_poly.pdbx_strand_id
1 'polypeptide(L)'
;MALSCILKSTGKYLDAKNYDPQKHRNDTWDKFVDSPVFYRKDHWRTGTYVRPHFVSQYKGNFPDTKLIFDPEYFKNNQTYSPRESWEHIEGKFYVAEYCLKCASDGLKPDCIQFEHLVKMPSGKYRIIDVAIVMAYGDIFAHEIQLASITPEQLEARSEDYRNIGIDVVWWLGKSANTQANREWHGDYFSRLPPVLLFTETDNASNTEGEARDDDKNNYFISNIDTITDNDEDDYF
;
A
#
# COMPACT_ATOMS: atom_id res chain seq x y z
N MET A 1 -12.25 24.08 12.56
CA MET A 1 -11.14 23.15 12.80
C MET A 1 -9.99 23.55 11.89
N ALA A 2 -8.76 23.63 12.41
CA ALA A 2 -7.58 23.86 11.57
C ALA A 2 -7.12 22.50 11.03
N LEU A 3 -7.03 22.35 9.71
CA LEU A 3 -6.43 21.16 9.11
C LEU A 3 -4.90 21.28 9.21
N SER A 4 -4.24 20.20 9.58
CA SER A 4 -2.79 20.12 9.58
C SER A 4 -2.30 18.79 9.01
N CYS A 5 -1.06 18.76 8.53
CA CYS A 5 -0.39 17.53 8.10
C CYS A 5 1.10 17.56 8.43
N ILE A 6 1.72 16.39 8.51
CA ILE A 6 3.17 16.23 8.73
C ILE A 6 3.76 15.55 7.49
N LEU A 7 4.83 16.13 6.94
CA LEU A 7 5.59 15.55 5.84
C LEU A 7 6.51 14.45 6.38
N LYS A 8 6.33 13.20 5.94
CA LYS A 8 7.04 12.03 6.50
C LYS A 8 8.56 12.10 6.30
N SER A 9 9.05 12.56 5.14
CA SER A 9 10.49 12.57 4.86
C SER A 9 11.26 13.69 5.58
N THR A 10 10.55 14.72 6.05
CA THR A 10 11.17 15.92 6.67
C THR A 10 10.74 16.14 8.11
N GLY A 11 9.73 15.40 8.60
CA GLY A 11 9.10 15.65 9.90
C GLY A 11 8.39 17.00 10.00
N LYS A 12 8.21 17.72 8.89
CA LYS A 12 7.75 19.12 8.89
C LYS A 12 6.24 19.21 9.02
N TYR A 13 5.78 20.03 9.97
CA TYR A 13 4.37 20.30 10.20
C TYR A 13 3.86 21.43 9.30
N LEU A 14 2.71 21.20 8.66
CA LEU A 14 1.98 22.16 7.84
C LEU A 14 0.62 22.43 8.50
N ASP A 15 0.37 23.68 8.85
CA ASP A 15 -0.94 24.17 9.31
C ASP A 15 -1.61 24.91 8.16
N ALA A 16 -2.86 24.55 7.83
CA ALA A 16 -3.66 25.22 6.82
C ALA A 16 -3.82 26.73 7.07
N LYS A 17 -3.79 27.19 8.33
CA LYS A 17 -3.85 28.62 8.67
C LYS A 17 -2.58 29.37 8.27
N ASN A 18 -1.43 28.69 8.27
CA ASN A 18 -0.11 29.27 8.05
C ASN A 18 0.57 28.69 6.78
N TYR A 19 -0.22 28.12 5.86
CA TYR A 19 0.30 27.46 4.67
C TYR A 19 0.88 28.50 3.69
N ASP A 20 2.20 28.41 3.47
CA ASP A 20 2.93 29.19 2.47
C ASP A 20 3.26 28.30 1.25
N PRO A 21 2.61 28.53 0.11
CA PRO A 21 2.82 27.71 -1.09
C PRO A 21 4.21 27.86 -1.69
N GLN A 22 4.87 29.01 -1.53
CA GLN A 22 6.19 29.26 -2.10
C GLN A 22 7.27 28.57 -1.25
N LYS A 23 7.18 28.69 0.07
CA LYS A 23 8.07 28.01 1.01
C LYS A 23 7.98 26.48 0.84
N HIS A 24 6.76 25.95 0.81
CA HIS A 24 6.52 24.52 0.62
C HIS A 24 7.07 23.99 -0.69
N ARG A 25 6.93 24.74 -1.80
CA ARG A 25 7.54 24.37 -3.09
C ARG A 25 9.06 24.23 -2.97
N ASN A 26 9.73 25.17 -2.30
CA ASN A 26 11.18 25.11 -2.10
C ASN A 26 11.60 23.93 -1.21
N ASP A 27 10.79 23.55 -0.23
CA ASP A 27 11.10 22.44 0.69
C ASP A 27 10.95 21.05 0.04
N THR A 28 10.18 20.91 -1.05
CA THR A 28 9.76 19.63 -1.63
C THR A 28 10.35 19.33 -3.01
N TRP A 29 10.93 20.32 -3.69
CA TRP A 29 11.36 20.20 -5.09
C TRP A 29 12.47 19.17 -5.34
N ASP A 30 13.33 18.89 -4.34
CA ASP A 30 14.49 18.00 -4.50
C ASP A 30 14.25 16.55 -4.05
N LYS A 31 13.07 16.22 -3.51
CA LYS A 31 12.79 14.91 -2.91
C LYS A 31 11.63 14.23 -3.63
N PHE A 32 11.97 13.31 -4.54
CA PHE A 32 11.02 12.46 -5.30
C PHE A 32 10.05 11.61 -4.43
N VAL A 33 10.16 11.69 -3.10
CA VAL A 33 9.38 10.91 -2.13
C VAL A 33 8.19 11.68 -1.54
N ASP A 34 8.16 13.01 -1.61
CA ASP A 34 7.03 13.81 -1.11
C ASP A 34 6.40 14.61 -2.26
N SER A 35 5.31 14.09 -2.85
CA SER A 35 4.56 14.88 -3.83
C SER A 35 3.99 16.14 -3.15
N PRO A 36 4.20 17.35 -3.71
CA PRO A 36 3.79 18.57 -3.05
C PRO A 36 2.27 18.59 -2.85
N VAL A 37 1.85 18.70 -1.59
CA VAL A 37 0.44 18.83 -1.19
C VAL A 37 0.03 20.30 -1.07
N PHE A 38 -1.10 20.63 -1.68
CA PHE A 38 -1.64 21.97 -1.78
C PHE A 38 -2.90 22.08 -0.95
N TYR A 39 -2.94 23.06 -0.06
CA TYR A 39 -4.17 23.36 0.65
C TYR A 39 -5.22 23.88 -0.33
N ARG A 40 -6.39 23.24 -0.31
CA ARG A 40 -7.62 23.70 -0.96
C ARG A 40 -8.57 24.16 0.11
N LYS A 41 -8.99 25.42 0.01
CA LYS A 41 -10.16 25.91 0.74
C LYS A 41 -11.41 25.12 0.33
N ASP A 42 -12.42 25.20 1.18
CA ASP A 42 -13.74 24.67 0.87
C ASP A 42 -14.27 25.28 -0.44
N HIS A 43 -14.95 24.44 -1.20
CA HIS A 43 -15.54 24.82 -2.47
C HIS A 43 -16.66 23.88 -2.85
N TRP A 44 -17.55 24.34 -3.72
CA TRP A 44 -18.57 23.49 -4.34
C TRP A 44 -17.99 22.80 -5.57
N ARG A 45 -18.21 21.48 -5.68
CA ARG A 45 -17.85 20.68 -6.86
C ARG A 45 -19.06 19.87 -7.30
N THR A 46 -19.58 20.18 -8.49
CA THR A 46 -20.70 19.45 -9.12
C THR A 46 -21.88 19.23 -8.17
N GLY A 47 -22.33 20.30 -7.50
CA GLY A 47 -23.46 20.25 -6.56
C GLY A 47 -23.16 19.60 -5.20
N THR A 48 -21.91 19.18 -4.95
CA THR A 48 -21.47 18.66 -3.66
C THR A 48 -20.54 19.66 -2.97
N TYR A 49 -20.77 19.92 -1.69
CA TYR A 49 -19.88 20.75 -0.88
C TYR A 49 -18.62 19.95 -0.50
N VAL A 50 -17.47 20.44 -0.92
CA VAL A 50 -16.17 19.85 -0.58
C VAL A 50 -15.54 20.69 0.52
N ARG A 51 -15.31 20.06 1.68
CA ARG A 51 -14.65 20.70 2.84
C ARG A 51 -13.18 21.02 2.51
N PRO A 52 -12.53 21.91 3.27
CA PRO A 52 -11.12 22.21 3.03
C PRO A 52 -10.27 20.95 3.21
N HIS A 53 -9.27 20.77 2.36
CA HIS A 53 -8.43 19.56 2.33
C HIS A 53 -7.08 19.85 1.66
N PHE A 54 -6.11 18.97 1.81
CA PHE A 54 -4.86 19.01 1.05
C PHE A 54 -4.96 18.09 -0.18
N VAL A 55 -4.46 18.53 -1.33
CA VAL A 55 -4.38 17.72 -2.56
C VAL A 55 -2.96 17.74 -3.09
N SER A 56 -2.41 16.58 -3.43
CA SER A 56 -1.18 16.53 -4.22
C SER A 56 -1.46 16.97 -5.66
N GLN A 57 -0.66 17.90 -6.18
CA GLN A 57 -0.56 18.09 -7.63
C GLN A 57 0.84 17.69 -8.06
N TYR A 58 1.00 16.42 -8.40
CA TYR A 58 2.19 15.98 -9.09
C TYR A 58 2.21 16.61 -10.49
N LYS A 59 3.22 17.44 -10.75
CA LYS A 59 3.56 18.00 -12.08
C LYS A 59 4.97 17.58 -12.52
N GLY A 60 5.42 16.39 -12.13
CA GLY A 60 6.59 15.81 -12.77
C GLY A 60 6.24 15.41 -14.19
N ASN A 61 7.20 15.50 -15.11
CA ASN A 61 7.13 14.73 -16.34
C ASN A 61 7.19 13.26 -15.91
N PHE A 62 6.03 12.61 -15.78
CA PHE A 62 5.97 11.16 -15.89
C PHE A 62 6.75 10.80 -17.16
N PRO A 63 7.65 9.80 -17.14
CA PRO A 63 8.55 9.50 -18.25
C PRO A 63 7.75 9.52 -19.56
N ASP A 64 8.08 10.51 -20.39
CA ASP A 64 7.20 11.05 -21.41
C ASP A 64 6.71 9.96 -22.38
N THR A 65 5.38 9.91 -22.53
CA THR A 65 4.63 9.48 -23.73
C THR A 65 4.44 8.00 -24.09
N LYS A 66 4.84 7.01 -23.29
CA LYS A 66 4.39 5.60 -23.52
C LYS A 66 4.21 4.75 -22.25
N LEU A 67 3.72 5.34 -21.16
CA LEU A 67 3.15 4.52 -20.08
C LEU A 67 1.80 3.97 -20.55
N ILE A 68 1.84 2.76 -21.13
CA ILE A 68 0.62 1.97 -21.32
C ILE A 68 0.30 1.37 -19.96
N PHE A 69 -0.45 2.12 -19.18
CA PHE A 69 -1.12 1.60 -18.00
C PHE A 69 -2.07 0.49 -18.46
N ASP A 70 -2.02 -0.66 -17.79
CA ASP A 70 -2.93 -1.75 -18.08
C ASP A 70 -4.38 -1.25 -17.89
N PRO A 71 -5.33 -1.54 -18.82
CA PRO A 71 -6.72 -1.10 -18.71
C PRO A 71 -7.37 -1.41 -17.36
N GLU A 72 -6.89 -2.42 -16.63
CA GLU A 72 -7.37 -2.77 -15.29
C GLU A 72 -7.19 -1.66 -14.23
N TYR A 73 -6.20 -0.76 -14.40
CA TYR A 73 -6.00 0.40 -13.52
C TYR A 73 -7.08 1.47 -13.73
N PHE A 74 -7.89 1.35 -14.79
CA PHE A 74 -9.00 2.26 -15.09
C PHE A 74 -10.33 1.50 -15.11
N LYS A 75 -11.05 1.53 -13.99
CA LYS A 75 -12.46 1.16 -14.02
C LYS A 75 -13.26 2.25 -14.76
N ASN A 76 -13.96 1.87 -15.83
CA ASN A 76 -15.10 2.60 -16.42
C ASN A 76 -14.85 4.05 -16.88
N ASN A 77 -13.90 4.31 -17.81
CA ASN A 77 -13.68 5.65 -18.38
C ASN A 77 -13.43 6.77 -17.34
N GLN A 78 -13.01 6.43 -16.11
CA GLN A 78 -12.73 7.42 -15.07
C GLN A 78 -11.26 7.86 -15.13
N THR A 79 -11.03 9.17 -14.95
CA THR A 79 -9.72 9.72 -14.56
C THR A 79 -9.21 8.96 -13.34
N TYR A 80 -7.96 8.46 -13.39
CA TYR A 80 -7.26 7.85 -12.27
C TYR A 80 -7.58 8.58 -10.96
N SER A 81 -8.28 7.89 -10.06
CA SER A 81 -8.56 8.37 -8.72
C SER A 81 -7.75 7.49 -7.77
N PRO A 82 -6.67 8.01 -7.17
CA PRO A 82 -5.86 7.30 -6.18
C PRO A 82 -6.62 7.21 -4.85
N ARG A 83 -7.87 6.76 -4.89
CA ARG A 83 -8.64 6.43 -3.69
C ARG A 83 -8.30 5.00 -3.30
N GLU A 84 -7.05 4.84 -2.92
CA GLU A 84 -6.62 3.72 -2.10
C GLU A 84 -7.48 3.72 -0.82
N SER A 85 -7.96 2.55 -0.42
CA SER A 85 -8.77 2.45 0.81
C SER A 85 -7.85 2.49 2.03
N TRP A 86 -8.38 2.91 3.18
CA TRP A 86 -7.60 2.92 4.44
C TRP A 86 -7.03 1.54 4.77
N GLU A 87 -7.79 0.49 4.52
CA GLU A 87 -7.37 -0.89 4.75
C GLU A 87 -6.20 -1.30 3.86
N HIS A 88 -6.13 -0.79 2.64
CA HIS A 88 -5.00 -1.04 1.76
C HIS A 88 -3.73 -0.35 2.27
N ILE A 89 -3.87 0.90 2.71
CA ILE A 89 -2.78 1.68 3.33
C ILE A 89 -2.26 0.98 4.60
N GLU A 90 -3.17 0.58 5.50
CA GLU A 90 -2.81 -0.14 6.73
C GLU A 90 -2.19 -1.50 6.42
N GLY A 91 -2.72 -2.22 5.42
CA GLY A 91 -2.13 -3.45 4.92
C GLY A 91 -0.68 -3.25 4.49
N LYS A 92 -0.37 -2.19 3.74
CA LYS A 92 1.01 -1.87 3.31
C LYS A 92 1.94 -1.68 4.51
N PHE A 93 1.51 -0.90 5.51
CA PHE A 93 2.31 -0.69 6.72
C PHE A 93 2.53 -1.98 7.51
N TYR A 94 1.47 -2.79 7.67
CA TYR A 94 1.57 -4.07 8.35
C TYR A 94 2.54 -5.01 7.66
N VAL A 95 2.45 -5.16 6.34
CA VAL A 95 3.33 -6.03 5.56
C VAL A 95 4.78 -5.56 5.68
N ALA A 96 5.05 -4.26 5.56
CA ALA A 96 6.38 -3.71 5.75
C ALA A 96 6.94 -4.03 7.15
N GLU A 97 6.16 -3.83 8.20
CA GLU A 97 6.56 -4.12 9.58
C GLU A 97 6.77 -5.63 9.80
N TYR A 98 5.89 -6.47 9.26
CA TYR A 98 6.01 -7.92 9.29
C TYR A 98 7.32 -8.38 8.66
N CYS A 99 7.66 -7.88 7.47
CA CYS A 99 8.90 -8.22 6.79
C CYS A 99 10.14 -7.83 7.62
N LEU A 100 10.14 -6.66 8.26
CA LEU A 100 11.22 -6.25 9.17
C LEU A 100 11.34 -7.17 10.38
N LYS A 101 10.21 -7.58 10.97
CA LYS A 101 10.20 -8.49 12.14
C LYS A 101 10.71 -9.88 11.78
N CYS A 102 10.29 -10.43 10.64
CA CYS A 102 10.66 -11.77 10.21
C CYS A 102 12.15 -11.90 9.84
N ALA A 103 12.79 -10.82 9.44
CA ALA A 103 14.17 -10.85 8.96
C ALA A 103 15.25 -10.86 10.05
N SER A 104 14.88 -10.91 11.35
CA SER A 104 15.79 -11.12 12.49
C SER A 104 17.15 -10.40 12.38
N ASP A 105 17.11 -9.09 12.10
CA ASP A 105 18.22 -8.13 11.91
C ASP A 105 18.87 -8.06 10.52
N GLY A 106 18.55 -8.97 9.60
CA GLY A 106 19.10 -8.98 8.24
C GLY A 106 18.51 -7.92 7.30
N LEU A 107 17.27 -7.50 7.53
CA LEU A 107 16.58 -6.52 6.71
C LEU A 107 16.56 -5.15 7.38
N LYS A 108 17.07 -4.13 6.68
CA LYS A 108 17.05 -2.76 7.15
C LYS A 108 15.81 -2.01 6.62
N PRO A 109 15.27 -1.02 7.35
CA PRO A 109 14.12 -0.24 6.90
C PRO A 109 14.29 0.46 5.55
N ASP A 110 15.52 0.81 5.16
CA ASP A 110 15.83 1.45 3.87
C ASP A 110 15.74 0.50 2.67
N CYS A 111 15.69 -0.81 2.89
CA CYS A 111 15.38 -1.79 1.85
C CYS A 111 13.90 -1.81 1.48
N ILE A 112 13.01 -1.20 2.27
CA ILE A 112 11.56 -1.22 2.01
C ILE A 112 11.15 0.01 1.21
N GLN A 113 10.45 -0.21 0.10
CA GLN A 113 9.91 0.84 -0.75
C GLN A 113 8.42 0.60 -0.99
N PHE A 114 7.61 1.63 -0.76
CA PHE A 114 6.18 1.60 -1.10
C PHE A 114 5.97 2.04 -2.54
N GLU A 115 5.01 1.41 -3.21
CA GLU A 115 4.62 1.76 -4.59
C GLU A 115 5.79 1.76 -5.58
N HIS A 116 6.61 0.71 -5.51
CA HIS A 116 7.82 0.59 -6.33
C HIS A 116 7.45 0.27 -7.79
N LEU A 117 7.77 1.19 -8.70
CA LEU A 117 7.46 1.08 -10.12
C LEU A 117 8.50 0.21 -10.84
N VAL A 118 8.03 -0.85 -11.49
CA VAL A 118 8.86 -1.75 -12.30
C VAL A 118 8.37 -1.81 -13.74
N LYS A 119 9.32 -1.93 -14.68
CA LYS A 119 9.04 -2.01 -16.12
C LYS A 119 9.16 -3.45 -16.60
N MET A 120 8.10 -3.96 -17.21
CA MET A 120 8.07 -5.30 -17.79
C MET A 120 8.73 -5.33 -19.17
N PRO A 121 9.21 -6.49 -19.66
CA PRO A 121 9.81 -6.62 -20.99
C PRO A 121 8.82 -6.31 -22.12
N SER A 122 7.53 -6.53 -21.87
CA SER A 122 6.42 -6.17 -22.76
C SER A 122 6.24 -4.66 -22.95
N GLY A 123 6.94 -3.83 -22.18
CA GLY A 123 6.75 -2.38 -22.13
C GLY A 123 5.63 -1.93 -21.18
N LYS A 124 4.91 -2.89 -20.56
CA LYS A 124 3.98 -2.63 -19.45
C LYS A 124 4.74 -2.18 -18.20
N TYR A 125 4.04 -1.54 -17.28
CA TYR A 125 4.57 -1.18 -15.96
C TYR A 125 3.69 -1.78 -14.88
N ARG A 126 4.32 -2.19 -13.77
CA ARG A 126 3.65 -2.62 -12.54
C ARG A 126 4.08 -1.74 -11.39
N ILE A 127 3.19 -1.56 -10.42
CA ILE A 127 3.47 -0.85 -9.18
C ILE A 127 3.33 -1.88 -8.07
N ILE A 128 4.45 -2.18 -7.41
CA ILE A 128 4.50 -3.10 -6.29
C ILE A 128 4.07 -2.36 -5.03
N ASP A 129 3.12 -2.89 -4.27
CA ASP A 129 2.60 -2.24 -3.07
C ASP A 129 3.69 -2.05 -2.00
N VAL A 130 4.43 -3.12 -1.69
CA VAL A 130 5.60 -3.10 -0.81
C VAL A 130 6.72 -3.91 -1.45
N ALA A 131 7.79 -3.24 -1.88
CA ALA A 131 8.98 -3.89 -2.42
C ALA A 131 10.08 -3.95 -1.36
N ILE A 132 10.74 -5.11 -1.25
CA ILE A 132 12.00 -5.25 -0.54
C ILE A 132 13.11 -5.27 -1.58
N VAL A 133 13.89 -4.19 -1.63
CA VAL A 133 15.01 -4.00 -2.56
C VAL A 133 16.31 -4.27 -1.81
N MET A 134 16.96 -5.39 -2.15
CA MET A 134 18.23 -5.79 -1.56
C MET A 134 19.40 -4.96 -2.12
N ALA A 135 20.52 -4.93 -1.39
CA ALA A 135 21.71 -4.17 -1.79
C ALA A 135 22.29 -4.56 -3.16
N TYR A 136 22.07 -5.81 -3.60
CA TYR A 136 22.53 -6.32 -4.89
C TYR A 136 21.53 -6.10 -6.03
N GLY A 137 20.37 -5.49 -5.75
CA GLY A 137 19.34 -5.17 -6.74
C GLY A 137 18.20 -6.19 -6.85
N ASP A 138 18.23 -7.28 -6.09
CA ASP A 138 17.12 -8.23 -6.02
C ASP A 138 15.88 -7.55 -5.40
N ILE A 139 14.70 -7.85 -5.95
CA ILE A 139 13.44 -7.28 -5.51
C ILE A 139 12.50 -8.42 -5.12
N PHE A 140 11.97 -8.35 -3.89
CA PHE A 140 10.84 -9.17 -3.46
C PHE A 140 9.59 -8.29 -3.41
N ALA A 141 8.61 -8.64 -4.23
CA ALA A 141 7.34 -7.95 -4.31
C ALA A 141 6.36 -8.52 -3.28
N HIS A 142 5.76 -7.65 -2.49
CA HIS A 142 4.59 -7.98 -1.69
C HIS A 142 3.39 -7.19 -2.22
N GLU A 143 2.43 -7.92 -2.80
CA GLU A 143 1.23 -7.39 -3.42
C GLU A 143 0.03 -7.56 -2.49
N ILE A 144 -0.73 -6.49 -2.27
CA ILE A 144 -1.90 -6.51 -1.41
C ILE A 144 -3.14 -6.50 -2.29
N GLN A 145 -3.91 -7.57 -2.24
CA GLN A 145 -5.11 -7.69 -3.07
C GLN A 145 -6.33 -7.76 -2.18
N LEU A 146 -7.09 -6.65 -2.14
CA LEU A 146 -8.35 -6.55 -1.38
C LEU A 146 -9.59 -6.57 -2.30
N ALA A 147 -9.45 -6.00 -3.49
CA ALA A 147 -10.50 -6.03 -4.49
C ALA A 147 -10.59 -7.41 -5.15
N SER A 148 -11.78 -7.79 -5.62
CA SER A 148 -11.97 -9.04 -6.37
C SER A 148 -10.97 -9.14 -7.53
N ILE A 149 -10.35 -10.31 -7.64
CA ILE A 149 -9.39 -10.72 -8.67
C ILE A 149 -9.65 -12.20 -8.97
N THR A 150 -9.39 -12.66 -10.19
CA THR A 150 -9.49 -14.08 -10.56
C THR A 150 -8.12 -14.77 -10.52
N PRO A 151 -8.07 -16.11 -10.43
CA PRO A 151 -6.82 -16.88 -10.53
C PRO A 151 -6.02 -16.56 -11.79
N GLU A 152 -6.67 -16.39 -12.95
CA GLU A 152 -6.01 -16.10 -14.22
C GLU A 152 -5.33 -14.72 -14.20
N GLN A 153 -5.94 -13.74 -13.51
CA GLN A 153 -5.35 -12.41 -13.32
C GLN A 153 -4.18 -12.46 -12.34
N LEU A 154 -4.28 -13.25 -11.27
CA LEU A 154 -3.18 -13.48 -10.32
C LEU A 154 -1.99 -14.16 -11.02
N GLU A 155 -2.25 -15.17 -11.84
CA GLU A 155 -1.24 -15.85 -12.63
C GLU A 155 -0.56 -14.91 -13.62
N ALA A 156 -1.34 -14.18 -14.42
CA ALA A 156 -0.78 -13.22 -15.38
C ALA A 156 0.10 -12.15 -14.70
N ARG A 157 -0.31 -11.64 -13.53
CA ARG A 157 0.48 -10.67 -12.76
C ARG A 157 1.72 -11.31 -12.12
N SER A 158 1.62 -12.56 -11.67
CA SER A 158 2.76 -13.29 -11.13
C SER A 158 3.80 -13.61 -12.20
N GLU A 159 3.34 -13.95 -13.40
CA GLU A 159 4.22 -14.16 -14.56
C GLU A 159 4.89 -12.86 -15.02
N ASP A 160 4.20 -11.71 -14.96
CA ASP A 160 4.84 -10.41 -15.21
C ASP A 160 6.07 -10.20 -14.30
N TYR A 161 5.95 -10.47 -12.99
CA TYR A 161 7.07 -10.38 -12.04
C TYR A 161 8.15 -11.44 -12.28
N ARG A 162 7.75 -12.71 -12.46
CA ARG A 162 8.66 -13.82 -12.72
C ARG A 162 9.53 -13.58 -13.95
N ASN A 163 8.96 -13.02 -15.02
CA ASN A 163 9.67 -12.72 -16.27
C ASN A 163 10.80 -11.69 -16.13
N ILE A 164 10.85 -10.94 -15.02
CA ILE A 164 11.94 -10.02 -14.70
C ILE A 164 12.73 -10.44 -13.46
N GLY A 165 12.57 -11.69 -13.00
CA GLY A 165 13.29 -12.23 -11.85
C GLY A 165 12.84 -11.64 -10.52
N ILE A 166 11.60 -11.15 -10.42
CA ILE A 166 11.00 -10.68 -9.17
C ILE A 166 10.11 -11.78 -8.60
N ASP A 167 10.39 -12.17 -7.36
CA ASP A 167 9.51 -13.04 -6.59
C ASP A 167 8.36 -12.22 -6.00
N VAL A 168 7.13 -12.75 -6.07
CA VAL A 168 5.94 -12.09 -5.55
C VAL A 168 5.27 -12.89 -4.43
N VAL A 169 4.81 -12.19 -3.41
CA VAL A 169 3.96 -12.71 -2.34
C VAL A 169 2.62 -11.98 -2.39
N TRP A 170 1.53 -12.72 -2.53
CA TRP A 170 0.19 -12.17 -2.54
C TRP A 170 -0.45 -12.22 -1.16
N TRP A 171 -0.79 -11.05 -0.65
CA TRP A 171 -1.57 -10.88 0.58
C TRP A 171 -3.04 -10.71 0.22
N LEU A 172 -3.84 -11.74 0.47
CA LEU A 172 -5.26 -11.74 0.11
C LEU A 172 -6.13 -11.22 1.24
N GLY A 173 -7.04 -10.32 0.95
CA GLY A 173 -8.02 -9.83 1.91
C GLY A 173 -9.37 -9.55 1.27
N LYS A 174 -10.40 -9.31 2.10
CA LYS A 174 -11.74 -8.91 1.65
C LYS A 174 -12.25 -9.77 0.47
N SER A 175 -12.63 -9.14 -0.64
CA SER A 175 -13.22 -9.80 -1.81
C SER A 175 -12.21 -10.59 -2.65
N ALA A 176 -10.91 -10.44 -2.41
CA ALA A 176 -9.89 -11.25 -3.05
C ALA A 176 -9.66 -12.59 -2.35
N ASN A 177 -10.03 -12.71 -1.07
CA ASN A 177 -9.84 -13.92 -0.28
C ASN A 177 -10.92 -14.99 -0.58
N THR A 178 -10.94 -15.46 -1.83
CA THR A 178 -11.84 -16.51 -2.31
C THR A 178 -11.18 -17.88 -2.22
N GLN A 179 -11.98 -18.95 -2.18
CA GLN A 179 -11.44 -20.32 -2.21
C GLN A 179 -10.59 -20.58 -3.46
N ALA A 180 -11.08 -20.18 -4.63
CA ALA A 180 -10.36 -20.33 -5.89
C ALA A 180 -9.00 -19.61 -5.90
N ASN A 181 -8.91 -18.40 -5.33
CA ASN A 181 -7.65 -17.67 -5.25
C ASN A 181 -6.67 -18.32 -4.25
N ARG A 182 -7.17 -18.93 -3.17
CA ARG A 182 -6.32 -19.68 -2.22
C ARG A 182 -5.81 -20.98 -2.81
N GLU A 183 -6.66 -21.73 -3.50
CA GLU A 183 -6.29 -22.97 -4.21
C GLU A 183 -5.22 -22.68 -5.27
N TRP A 184 -5.46 -21.67 -6.13
CA TRP A 184 -4.47 -21.23 -7.10
C TRP A 184 -3.13 -20.87 -6.46
N HIS A 185 -3.13 -20.13 -5.35
CA HIS A 185 -1.89 -19.76 -4.67
C HIS A 185 -1.18 -20.99 -4.08
N GLY A 186 -1.94 -21.93 -3.53
CA GLY A 186 -1.45 -23.24 -3.07
C GLY A 186 -0.76 -24.01 -4.19
N ASP A 187 -1.41 -24.12 -5.34
CA ASP A 187 -0.87 -24.83 -6.51
C ASP A 187 0.36 -24.13 -7.09
N TYR A 188 0.31 -22.80 -7.21
CA TYR A 188 1.34 -22.00 -7.89
C TYR A 188 2.60 -21.80 -7.03
N PHE A 189 2.46 -21.58 -5.72
CA PHE A 189 3.58 -21.33 -4.80
C PHE A 189 3.88 -22.49 -3.84
N SER A 190 3.11 -23.59 -3.91
CA SER A 190 3.20 -24.71 -2.96
C SER A 190 3.04 -24.30 -1.49
N ARG A 191 2.25 -23.24 -1.25
CA ARG A 191 1.92 -22.73 0.08
C ARG A 191 0.64 -21.92 0.04
N LEU A 192 -0.08 -21.83 1.16
CA LEU A 192 -1.23 -20.95 1.28
C LEU A 192 -0.84 -19.46 1.28
N PRO A 193 -1.70 -18.57 0.78
CA PRO A 193 -1.43 -17.13 0.82
C PRO A 193 -1.60 -16.60 2.25
N PRO A 194 -0.77 -15.63 2.66
CA PRO A 194 -1.10 -14.78 3.80
C PRO A 194 -2.46 -14.10 3.61
N VAL A 195 -3.27 -14.09 4.66
CA VAL A 195 -4.60 -13.47 4.64
C VAL A 195 -4.62 -12.23 5.54
N LEU A 196 -5.05 -11.08 4.98
CA LEU A 196 -5.25 -9.85 5.73
C LEU A 196 -6.71 -9.76 6.21
N LEU A 197 -6.87 -9.85 7.52
CA LEU A 197 -8.15 -9.67 8.21
C LEU A 197 -8.20 -8.26 8.81
N PHE A 198 -9.26 -7.52 8.48
CA PHE A 198 -9.50 -6.18 9.01
C PHE A 198 -10.70 -6.26 9.94
N THR A 199 -10.49 -5.90 11.21
CA THR A 199 -11.56 -5.78 12.20
C THR A 199 -11.78 -4.31 12.52
N GLU A 200 -13.04 -3.88 12.55
CA GLU A 200 -13.38 -2.57 13.09
C GLU A 200 -13.32 -2.68 14.62
N THR A 201 -12.42 -1.93 15.24
CA THR A 201 -12.49 -1.71 16.69
C THR A 201 -13.53 -0.64 16.94
N ASP A 202 -14.65 -1.04 17.53
CA ASP A 202 -15.64 -0.10 18.07
C ASP A 202 -14.95 0.76 19.15
N ASN A 203 -14.52 1.97 18.78
CA ASN A 203 -14.00 2.96 19.73
C ASN A 203 -15.11 3.53 20.65
N ALA A 204 -16.25 2.85 20.76
CA ALA A 204 -17.46 3.28 21.44
C ALA A 204 -17.66 2.54 22.77
N SER A 205 -16.68 2.61 23.68
CA SER A 205 -16.91 2.33 25.10
C SER A 205 -15.91 2.96 26.08
N ASN A 206 -15.04 3.89 25.65
CA ASN A 206 -14.29 4.75 26.58
C ASN A 206 -15.02 6.08 26.76
N THR A 207 -16.21 6.02 27.38
CA THR A 207 -16.77 7.17 28.07
C THR A 207 -16.52 6.98 29.57
N GLU A 208 -15.73 7.91 30.11
CA GLU A 208 -15.51 8.20 31.54
C GLU A 208 -14.49 7.33 32.30
N GLY A 209 -13.24 7.81 32.35
CA GLY A 209 -12.25 7.31 33.30
C GLY A 209 -10.82 7.76 33.07
N GLU A 210 -10.54 9.04 33.34
CA GLU A 210 -9.22 9.62 33.63
C GLU A 210 -8.15 9.68 32.50
N ALA A 211 -7.56 10.87 32.41
CA ALA A 211 -6.50 11.21 31.47
C ALA A 211 -5.23 10.37 31.70
N ARG A 212 -4.77 9.71 30.63
CA ARG A 212 -3.36 9.39 30.45
C ARG A 212 -2.93 9.83 29.05
N ASP A 213 -1.85 10.59 29.02
CA ASP A 213 -1.08 10.93 27.84
C ASP A 213 -0.57 9.64 27.16
N ASP A 214 -0.42 9.74 25.84
CA ASP A 214 0.16 8.79 24.89
C ASP A 214 -0.76 7.68 24.37
N ASP A 215 -1.63 8.00 23.39
CA ASP A 215 -2.29 6.97 22.57
C ASP A 215 -2.13 7.21 21.07
N LYS A 216 -1.32 6.33 20.46
CA LYS A 216 -1.31 6.04 19.03
C LYS A 216 -2.53 5.17 18.74
N ASN A 217 -3.41 5.61 17.85
CA ASN A 217 -4.50 4.79 17.32
C ASN A 217 -3.92 3.50 16.71
N ASN A 218 -4.13 2.36 17.37
CA ASN A 218 -3.74 1.05 16.89
C ASN A 218 -4.97 0.35 16.27
N TYR A 219 -4.94 0.15 14.96
CA TYR A 219 -5.69 -0.95 14.34
C TYR A 219 -4.92 -2.24 14.62
N PHE A 220 -5.57 -3.23 15.23
CA PHE A 220 -4.95 -4.52 15.52
C PHE A 220 -5.30 -5.50 14.39
N ILE A 221 -4.32 -5.89 13.59
CA ILE A 221 -4.46 -7.03 12.67
C ILE A 221 -4.22 -8.29 13.51
N SER A 222 -5.23 -9.15 13.61
CA SER A 222 -5.11 -10.42 14.33
C SER A 222 -4.09 -11.32 13.63
N ASN A 223 -3.34 -12.08 14.43
CA ASN A 223 -2.28 -12.99 13.97
C ASN A 223 -2.72 -13.84 12.77
N ILE A 224 -1.78 -14.02 11.83
CA ILE A 224 -1.85 -15.04 10.79
C ILE A 224 -2.07 -16.38 11.48
N ASP A 225 -3.18 -17.04 11.21
CA ASP A 225 -3.31 -18.47 11.48
C ASP A 225 -2.32 -19.17 10.55
N THR A 226 -1.08 -19.35 11.02
CA THR A 226 -0.21 -20.38 10.46
C THR A 226 -0.87 -21.70 10.82
N ILE A 227 -1.66 -22.24 9.90
CA ILE A 227 -2.05 -23.65 9.94
C ILE A 227 -0.73 -24.41 9.83
N THR A 228 -0.20 -24.82 10.98
CA THR A 228 0.89 -25.79 11.03
C THR A 228 0.27 -27.11 10.60
N ASP A 229 0.64 -27.59 9.42
CA ASP A 229 0.39 -28.97 9.01
C ASP A 229 1.05 -29.89 10.05
N ASN A 230 0.24 -30.41 10.97
CA ASN A 230 0.59 -31.55 11.79
C ASN A 230 0.30 -32.81 10.98
N ASP A 231 1.06 -33.03 9.91
CA ASP A 231 1.14 -34.34 9.28
C ASP A 231 2.30 -35.09 9.96
N GLU A 232 1.98 -35.70 11.10
CA GLU A 232 2.67 -36.90 11.58
C GLU A 232 2.33 -38.04 10.60
N ASP A 233 3.05 -38.10 9.49
CA ASP A 233 3.07 -39.31 8.66
C ASP A 233 4.17 -40.25 9.17
N ASP A 234 3.71 -41.22 9.96
CA ASP A 234 4.29 -42.55 10.11
C ASP A 234 4.67 -43.11 8.72
N TYR A 235 5.96 -43.21 8.44
CA TYR A 235 6.48 -44.18 7.46
C TYR A 235 7.56 -45.05 8.09
N PHE A 236 7.25 -46.35 8.09
CA PHE A 236 8.16 -47.48 8.29
C PHE A 236 9.36 -47.46 7.35
#